data_AF-A0A961T9M4-F1
#
_entry.id   AF-A0A961T9M4-F1
#
_cell.length_a   1.000
_cell.length_b   1.000
_cell.length_c   1.000
_cell.angle_alpha   90.00
_cell.angle_beta   90.00
_cell.angle_gamma   90.00
#
_symmetry.space_group_name_H-M   'P 1'
#
loop_
_entity.id
_entity.type
_entity.pdbx_description
1 polymer ?
#
loop_
_entity_poly.entity_id
_entity_poly.type
_entity_poly.pdbx_seq_one_letter_code
_entity_poly.pdbx_strand_id
1 'polypeptide(L)' 'YYMQHILPRAMRGECVLVAAHGNSLRSLVMVLDGLSRDEITGLNLDTGVPMIYRLNADTTVASKEILSA' A
#
# COMPACT_ATOMS: atom_id res chain seq x y z
N TYR A 1 6.47 -11.13 0.59
CA TYR A 1 7.29 -9.98 1.05
C TYR A 1 6.55 -9.07 2.02
N TYR A 2 5.39 -8.49 1.66
CA TYR A 2 4.63 -7.59 2.54
C TYR A 2 4.43 -8.09 3.97
N MET A 3 3.78 -9.25 4.15
CA MET A 3 3.49 -9.83 5.48
C MET A 3 4.74 -10.17 6.29
N GLN A 4 5.86 -10.49 5.64
CA GLN A 4 7.08 -10.98 6.30
C GLN A 4 8.08 -9.85 6.64
N HIS A 5 8.10 -8.78 5.84
CA HIS A 5 9.14 -7.75 5.95
C HIS A 5 8.60 -6.32 6.11
N ILE A 6 7.45 -5.98 5.51
CA ILE A 6 6.92 -4.62 5.54
C ILE A 6 5.97 -4.46 6.73
N LEU A 7 4.98 -5.34 6.83
CA LEU A 7 3.95 -5.29 7.88
C LEU A 7 4.54 -5.34 9.30
N PRO A 8 5.51 -6.24 9.64
CA PRO A 8 6.08 -6.28 10.98
C PRO A 8 6.83 -5.01 11.35
N ARG A 9 7.41 -4.30 10.38
CA ARG A 9 8.10 -3.02 10.59
C ARG A 9 7.10 -1.90 10.85
N ALA A 10 6.06 -1.83 10.02
CA ALA A 10 4.98 -0.87 10.22
C ALA A 10 4.29 -1.06 11.59
N MET A 11 4.07 -2.30 12.03
CA MET A 11 3.49 -2.61 13.35
C MET A 11 4.39 -2.26 14.54
N ARG A 12 5.70 -2.08 14.33
CA ARG A 12 6.62 -1.52 15.33
C ARG A 12 6.61 0.02 15.37
N GLY A 13 5.74 0.66 14.58
CA GLY A 13 5.67 2.11 14.45
C GLY A 13 6.73 2.71 13.53
N GLU A 14 7.45 1.89 12.75
CA GLU A 14 8.41 2.39 11.77
C GLU A 14 7.69 2.98 10.55
N CYS A 15 8.20 4.09 10.01
CA CYS A 15 7.80 4.58 8.70
C CYS A 15 8.55 3.78 7.61
N VAL A 16 7.82 3.02 6.79
CA VAL A 16 8.40 2.12 5.78
C VAL A 16 8.15 2.67 4.38
N LEU A 17 9.22 3.00 3.65
CA LEU A 17 9.15 3.38 2.24
C LEU A 17 9.24 2.12 1.36
N VAL A 18 8.32 2.00 0.40
CA VAL A 18 8.31 0.91 -0.60
C VAL A 18 8.41 1.54 -1.98
N ALA A 19 9.53 1.32 -2.66
CA ALA A 19 9.73 1.71 -4.05
C ALA A 19 9.80 0.46 -4.92
N ALA A 20 8.89 0.34 -5.90
CA ALA A 20 8.77 -0.84 -6.75
C ALA A 20 8.14 -0.46 -8.11
N HIS A 21 7.76 -1.46 -8.91
CA HIS A 21 7.09 -1.27 -10.20
C HIS A 21 5.58 -1.44 -10.08
N GLY A 22 4.85 -0.97 -11.09
CA GLY A 22 3.38 -0.91 -11.09
C GLY A 22 2.69 -2.23 -10.73
N ASN A 23 3.14 -3.38 -11.24
CA ASN A 23 2.52 -4.67 -10.92
C ASN A 23 2.67 -5.04 -9.43
N SER A 24 3.87 -4.89 -8.87
CA SER A 24 4.12 -5.19 -7.46
C SER A 24 3.38 -4.24 -6.53
N LEU A 25 3.33 -2.95 -6.88
CA LEU A 25 2.57 -1.96 -6.13
C LEU A 25 1.07 -2.23 -6.21
N ARG A 26 0.53 -2.58 -7.38
CA ARG A 26 -0.88 -2.97 -7.53
C ARG A 26 -1.25 -4.16 -6.66
N SER A 27 -0.42 -5.21 -6.61
CA SER A 27 -0.67 -6.35 -5.71
C SER A 27 -0.67 -5.94 -4.23
N LEU A 28 0.17 -4.98 -3.83
CA LEU A 28 0.17 -4.45 -2.47
C LEU A 28 -1.08 -3.62 -2.19
N VAL A 29 -1.46 -2.73 -3.11
CA VAL A 29 -2.67 -1.91 -3.01
C VAL A 29 -3.92 -2.79 -2.97
N MET A 30 -3.97 -3.86 -3.77
CA MET A 30 -5.06 -4.83 -3.73
C MET A 30 -5.30 -5.39 -2.33
N VAL A 31 -4.24 -5.72 -1.60
CA VAL A 31 -4.33 -6.23 -0.22
C VAL A 31 -4.73 -5.13 0.77
N LEU A 32 -4.15 -3.93 0.63
CA LEU A 32 -4.40 -2.82 1.55
C LEU A 32 -5.81 -2.24 1.40
N ASP A 33 -6.28 -2.09 0.17
CA ASP A 33 -7.60 -1.53 -0.16
C ASP A 33 -8.69 -2.62 -0.24
N GLY A 34 -8.34 -3.90 -0.10
CA GLY A 34 -9.29 -5.02 -0.17
C GLY A 34 -9.93 -5.19 -1.56
N LEU A 35 -9.22 -4.82 -2.63
CA LEU A 35 -9.75 -4.86 -3.99
C LEU A 35 -9.86 -6.29 -4.51
N SER A 36 -10.92 -6.54 -5.28
CA SER A 36 -11.06 -7.75 -6.08
C SER A 36 -10.11 -7.74 -7.29
N ARG A 37 -10.01 -8.89 -7.95
CA ARG A 37 -9.22 -9.05 -9.18
C ARG A 37 -9.74 -8.17 -10.32
N ASP A 38 -11.04 -7.92 -10.38
CA ASP A 38 -11.65 -7.13 -11.45
C ASP A 38 -11.41 -5.63 -11.22
N GLU A 39 -11.47 -5.18 -9.97
CA GLU A 39 -11.19 -3.79 -9.59
C GLU A 39 -9.73 -3.41 -9.80
N ILE A 40 -8.78 -4.33 -9.52
CA ILE A 40 -7.34 -4.03 -9.66
C ILE A 40 -6.92 -3.86 -11.13
N THR A 41 -7.61 -4.49 -12.07
CA THR A 41 -7.33 -4.34 -13.52
C THR A 41 -7.55 -2.93 -14.03
N GLY A 42 -8.48 -2.19 -13.44
CA GLY A 42 -8.74 -0.79 -13.76
C GLY A 42 -7.84 0.22 -13.05
N LEU A 43 -7.06 -0.23 -12.06
CA LEU A 43 -6.23 0.66 -11.25
C LEU A 43 -4.97 1.08 -12.02
N ASN A 44 -4.87 2.37 -12.32
CA ASN A 44 -3.66 3.01 -12.80
C ASN A 44 -2.99 3.74 -11.64
N LEU A 45 -1.71 3.42 -11.40
CA LEU A 45 -0.88 4.10 -10.40
C LEU A 45 -0.03 5.13 -11.13
N ASP A 46 -0.22 6.40 -10.79
CA ASP A 46 0.57 7.49 -11.36
C ASP A 46 2.05 7.34 -10.99
N THR A 47 2.91 7.59 -11.97
CA THR A 47 4.36 7.46 -11.76
C THR A 47 4.88 8.63 -10.94
N GLY A 48 5.60 8.32 -9.86
CA GLY A 48 6.23 9.33 -9.01
C GLY A 48 5.27 10.02 -8.04
N VAL A 49 4.02 9.55 -7.91
CA VAL A 49 3.05 10.08 -6.94
C VAL A 49 3.06 9.21 -5.67
N PRO A 50 3.49 9.75 -4.51
CA PRO A 50 3.52 8.99 -3.27
C PRO A 50 2.11 8.68 -2.73
N MET A 51 1.94 7.46 -2.23
CA MET A 51 0.73 7.02 -1.52
C MET A 51 1.11 6.64 -0.08
N ILE A 52 0.49 7.31 0.89
CA ILE A 52 0.71 7.09 2.31
C ILE A 52 -0.43 6.25 2.86
N TYR A 53 -0.09 5.10 3.46
CA TYR A 53 -1.02 4.26 4.19
C TYR A 53 -0.71 4.32 5.67
N ARG A 54 -1.73 4.64 6.48
CA ARG A 54 -1.68 4.48 7.94
C ARG A 54 -2.42 3.21 8.29
N LEU A 55 -1.79 2.35 9.09
CA LEU A 55 -2.40 1.11 9.57
C LEU A 55 -2.85 1.26 11.01
N ASN A 56 -3.98 0.62 11.34
CA ASN A 56 -4.43 0.39 12.70
C ASN A 56 -3.60 -0.73 13.36
N ALA A 57 -3.73 -0.85 14.68
CA ALA A 57 -3.07 -1.91 15.45
C ALA A 57 -3.54 -3.33 15.06
N ASP A 58 -4.73 -3.45 14.49
CA ASP A 58 -5.29 -4.70 13.94
C ASP A 58 -4.87 -4.96 12.49
N THR A 59 -3.93 -4.18 11.96
CA THR A 59 -3.39 -4.21 10.58
C THR A 59 -4.31 -3.70 9.48
N THR A 60 -5.54 -3.29 9.80
CA THR A 60 -6.45 -2.66 8.82
C THR A 60 -5.96 -1.27 8.42
N VAL A 61 -6.34 -0.79 7.23
CA VAL A 61 -6.00 0.57 6.79
C VAL A 61 -6.85 1.58 7.54
N ALA A 62 -6.20 2.45 8.32
CA ALA A 62 -6.82 3.55 9.04
C ALA A 62 -7.08 4.74 8.12
N SER A 63 -6.10 5.06 7.27
CA SER A 63 -6.22 6.14 6.28
C SER A 63 -5.29 5.92 5.10
N LYS A 64 -5.69 6.50 3.97
CA LYS A 64 -4.93 6.55 2.73
C LYS A 64 -4.88 7.99 2.25
N GLU A 65 -3.69 8.48 1.96
CA GLU A 65 -3.44 9.82 1.43
C GLU A 65 -2.58 9.71 0.17
N ILE A 66 -2.93 10.48 -0.87
CA ILE A 66 -2.15 10.58 -2.09
C ILE A 66 -1.52 11.96 -2.11
N LEU A 67 -0.20 12.02 -2.12
CA LEU A 67 0.52 13.28 -2.20
C LEU A 67 0.59 13.71 -3.66
N SER A 68 -0.42 14.45 -4.12
CA SER A 68 -0.33 15.22 -5.36
C SER A 68 0.45 16.50 -5.10
N ALA A 69 1.35 16.86 -6.03
CA ALA A 69 2.03 18.15 -6.03
C ALA A 69 1.06 19.30 -6.30
#